data_AF-A0A9E3IML2-F1
#
_entry.id   AF-A0A9E3IML2-F1
#
_cell.length_a   1.000
_cell.length_b   1.000
_cell.length_c   1.000
_cell.angle_alpha   90.00
_cell.angle_beta   90.00
_cell.angle_gamma   90.00
#
_symmetry.space_group_name_H-M   'P 1'
#
loop_
_entity.id
_entity.type
_entity.pdbx_description
1 polymer ?
#
loop_
_entity_poly.entity_id
_entity_poly.type
_entity_poly.pdbx_seq_one_letter_code
_entity_poly.pdbx_strand_id
1 'polypeptide(L)'
;MNPPAPASPAQEINRLHQEVVRQTGDSKKCLHAALVAAWQAGQLLLAEQKRVYRTMGAAWGFWLEQNFKGSRRTAQNYMRLAESVADVSEFQGLSLRQVYLRLGIATEPKSRTDSPHVEKLPAHIRLANRLLETLNTHDKTPQASPELFRQDLRALYDRLRRLFEPSPSENLNGSSLSKKNQP
;
A
#
# COMPACT_ATOMS: atom_id res chain seq x y z
N MET A 1 -39.49 48.70 -12.81
CA MET A 1 -39.15 47.29 -13.12
C MET A 1 -39.03 46.56 -11.79
N ASN A 2 -39.85 45.55 -11.55
CA ASN A 2 -39.76 44.76 -10.31
C ASN A 2 -38.58 43.78 -10.41
N PRO A 3 -37.81 43.58 -9.32
CA PRO A 3 -36.79 42.54 -9.28
C PRO A 3 -37.45 41.15 -9.37
N PRO A 4 -36.80 40.16 -10.03
CA PRO A 4 -37.32 38.80 -10.07
C PRO A 4 -37.42 38.25 -8.64
N ALA A 5 -38.57 37.67 -8.31
CA ALA A 5 -38.80 37.05 -7.01
C ALA A 5 -37.71 35.98 -6.76
N PRO A 6 -37.15 35.89 -5.54
CA PRO A 6 -36.19 34.86 -5.21
C PRO A 6 -36.82 33.48 -5.46
N ALA A 7 -36.11 32.62 -6.19
CA ALA A 7 -36.57 31.27 -6.48
C ALA A 7 -36.98 30.58 -5.17
N SER A 8 -38.12 29.89 -5.17
CA SER A 8 -38.55 29.16 -3.98
C SER A 8 -37.48 28.13 -3.61
N PRO A 9 -37.30 27.77 -2.33
CA PRO A 9 -36.33 26.75 -1.93
C PRO A 9 -36.46 25.46 -2.75
N ALA A 10 -37.69 25.08 -3.12
CA ALA A 10 -37.95 23.91 -3.97
C ALA A 10 -37.40 24.07 -5.41
N GLN A 11 -37.53 25.26 -6.02
CA GLN A 11 -36.97 25.54 -7.34
C GLN A 11 -35.44 25.49 -7.31
N GLU A 12 -34.83 26.05 -6.26
CA GLU A 12 -33.38 26.04 -6.11
C GLU A 12 -32.83 24.63 -5.84
N ILE A 13 -33.50 23.82 -5.02
CA ILE A 13 -33.16 22.40 -4.81
C ILE A 13 -33.18 21.63 -6.13
N ASN A 14 -34.22 21.80 -6.94
CA ASN A 14 -34.34 21.12 -8.23
C ASN A 14 -33.28 21.60 -9.23
N ARG A 15 -32.96 22.90 -9.25
CA ARG A 15 -31.87 23.47 -10.05
C ARG A 15 -30.51 22.86 -9.66
N LEU A 16 -30.21 22.78 -8.37
CA LEU A 16 -28.98 22.17 -7.86
C LEU A 16 -28.91 20.67 -8.18
N HIS A 17 -30.03 19.95 -8.07
CA HIS A 17 -30.09 18.53 -8.45
C HIS A 17 -29.78 18.33 -9.94
N GLN A 18 -30.34 19.16 -10.82
CA GLN A 18 -30.02 19.12 -12.26
C GLN A 18 -28.54 19.40 -12.52
N GLU A 19 -27.94 20.34 -11.79
CA GLU A 19 -26.51 20.62 -11.90
C GLU A 19 -25.66 19.43 -11.43
N VAL A 20 -26.03 18.74 -10.35
CA VAL A 20 -25.37 17.50 -9.91
C VAL A 20 -25.45 16.42 -10.99
N VAL A 21 -26.62 16.23 -11.62
CA VAL A 21 -26.80 15.27 -12.72
C VAL A 21 -25.87 15.61 -13.89
N ARG A 22 -25.81 16.89 -14.28
CA ARG A 22 -24.95 17.39 -15.36
C ARG A 22 -23.46 17.16 -15.05
N GLN A 23 -22.99 17.60 -13.88
CA GLN A 23 -21.60 17.44 -13.45
C GLN A 23 -21.21 15.97 -13.30
N THR A 24 -22.13 15.11 -12.86
CA THR A 24 -21.89 13.67 -12.79
C THR A 24 -21.69 13.07 -14.19
N GLY A 25 -22.49 13.51 -15.17
CA GLY A 25 -22.32 13.12 -16.57
C GLY A 25 -20.96 13.54 -17.13
N ASP A 26 -20.58 14.79 -16.90
CA ASP A 26 -19.29 15.33 -17.36
C ASP A 26 -18.10 14.63 -16.69
N SER A 27 -18.18 14.38 -15.38
CA SER A 27 -17.16 13.65 -14.62
C SER A 27 -16.92 12.25 -15.20
N LYS A 28 -17.99 11.52 -15.53
CA LYS A 28 -17.89 10.20 -16.16
C LYS A 28 -17.21 10.24 -17.53
N LYS A 29 -17.53 11.25 -18.36
CA LYS A 29 -16.89 11.44 -19.67
C LYS A 29 -15.40 11.74 -19.54
N CYS A 30 -15.03 12.66 -18.66
CA CYS A 30 -13.63 13.01 -18.39
C CYS A 30 -12.85 11.80 -17.85
N LEU A 31 -13.46 11.03 -16.95
CA LEU A 31 -12.85 9.80 -16.44
C LEU A 31 -12.62 8.79 -17.56
N HIS A 32 -13.62 8.54 -18.40
CA HIS A 32 -13.49 7.62 -19.53
C HIS A 32 -12.35 8.06 -20.46
N ALA A 33 -12.30 9.34 -20.83
CA ALA A 33 -11.22 9.89 -21.66
C ALA A 33 -9.83 9.70 -21.01
N ALA A 34 -9.71 9.91 -19.69
CA ALA A 34 -8.47 9.70 -18.97
C ALA A 34 -8.03 8.22 -18.97
N LEU A 35 -8.98 7.28 -18.85
CA LEU A 35 -8.70 5.84 -18.89
C LEU A 35 -8.29 5.39 -20.29
N VAL A 36 -8.95 5.88 -21.33
CA VAL A 36 -8.55 5.65 -22.73
C VAL A 36 -7.12 6.12 -22.96
N ALA A 37 -6.79 7.34 -22.52
CA ALA A 37 -5.43 7.88 -22.65
C ALA A 37 -4.40 7.05 -21.87
N ALA A 38 -4.73 6.61 -20.65
CA ALA A 38 -3.87 5.74 -19.85
C ALA A 38 -3.65 4.37 -20.50
N TRP A 39 -4.69 3.78 -21.09
CA TRP A 39 -4.60 2.53 -21.82
C TRP A 39 -3.73 2.68 -23.08
N GLN A 40 -3.94 3.74 -23.87
CA GLN A 40 -3.10 4.04 -25.05
C GLN A 40 -1.64 4.25 -24.67
N ALA A 41 -1.37 5.01 -23.60
CA ALA A 41 -0.02 5.17 -23.07
C ALA A 41 0.58 3.83 -22.64
N GLY A 42 -0.21 2.94 -22.03
CA GLY A 42 0.18 1.58 -21.69
C GLY A 42 0.61 0.75 -22.90
N GLN A 43 -0.16 0.79 -24.00
CA GLN A 43 0.18 0.10 -25.25
C GLN A 43 1.53 0.58 -25.80
N LEU A 44 1.76 1.90 -25.81
CA LEU A 44 3.03 2.49 -26.24
C LEU A 44 4.19 2.08 -25.33
N LEU A 45 3.98 2.09 -24.00
CA LEU A 45 4.99 1.66 -23.03
C LEU A 45 5.37 0.19 -23.20
N LEU A 46 4.41 -0.69 -23.51
CA LEU A 46 4.68 -2.11 -23.79
C LEU A 46 5.49 -2.29 -25.08
N ALA A 47 5.19 -1.52 -26.13
CA ALA A 47 5.96 -1.52 -27.37
C ALA A 47 7.40 -1.03 -27.15
N GLU A 48 7.56 0.08 -26.43
CA GLU A 48 8.88 0.64 -26.10
C GLU A 48 9.68 -0.28 -25.17
N GLN A 49 9.04 -0.93 -24.19
CA GLN A 49 9.73 -1.88 -23.33
C GLN A 49 10.36 -3.02 -24.15
N LYS A 50 9.62 -3.58 -25.11
CA LYS A 50 10.14 -4.62 -26.01
C LYS A 50 11.30 -4.09 -26.86
N ARG A 51 11.20 -2.87 -27.37
CA ARG A 51 12.26 -2.22 -28.17
C ARG A 51 13.52 -1.99 -27.34
N VAL A 52 13.39 -1.39 -26.16
CA VAL A 52 14.50 -1.11 -25.25
C VAL A 52 15.17 -2.40 -24.79
N TYR A 53 14.41 -3.46 -24.51
CA TYR A 53 15.00 -4.75 -24.14
C TYR A 53 15.86 -5.35 -25.26
N ARG A 54 15.43 -5.20 -26.53
CA ARG A 54 16.20 -5.65 -27.70
C ARG A 54 17.47 -4.82 -27.95
N THR A 55 17.42 -3.52 -27.71
CA THR A 55 18.54 -2.61 -28.07
C THR A 55 19.50 -2.37 -26.90
N MET A 56 19.02 -2.33 -25.66
CA MET A 56 19.77 -1.90 -24.47
C MET A 56 19.68 -2.90 -23.31
N GLY A 57 19.08 -4.09 -23.51
CA GLY A 57 18.94 -5.11 -22.49
C GLY A 57 18.15 -4.64 -21.26
N ALA A 58 18.75 -4.73 -20.08
CA ALA A 58 18.08 -4.42 -18.81
C ALA A 58 17.90 -2.91 -18.52
N ALA A 59 18.25 -2.01 -19.45
CA ALA A 59 18.22 -0.56 -19.25
C ALA A 59 16.83 0.10 -19.29
N TRP A 60 15.74 -0.67 -19.25
CA TRP A 60 14.36 -0.16 -19.26
C TRP A 60 14.08 0.90 -18.18
N GLY A 61 14.62 0.70 -16.97
CA GLY A 61 14.44 1.65 -15.86
C GLY A 61 14.98 3.05 -16.19
N PHE A 62 16.19 3.12 -16.75
CA PHE A 62 16.82 4.37 -17.14
C PHE A 62 16.08 5.05 -18.30
N TRP A 63 15.68 4.27 -19.31
CA TRP A 63 14.89 4.81 -20.42
C TRP A 63 13.59 5.43 -19.91
N LEU A 64 12.91 4.76 -18.99
CA LEU A 64 11.65 5.23 -18.43
C LEU A 64 11.82 6.55 -17.66
N GLU A 65 12.88 6.68 -16.86
CA GLU A 65 13.18 7.92 -16.12
C GLU A 65 13.45 9.12 -17.02
N GLN A 66 14.05 8.89 -18.20
CA GLN A 66 14.35 9.97 -19.16
C GLN A 66 13.16 10.35 -20.06
N ASN A 67 12.29 9.38 -20.39
CA ASN A 67 11.27 9.56 -21.43
C ASN A 67 9.83 9.63 -20.90
N PHE A 68 9.56 9.13 -19.69
CA PHE A 68 8.23 9.15 -19.09
C PHE A 68 8.15 10.16 -17.95
N LYS A 69 7.26 11.13 -18.08
CA LYS A 69 7.06 12.20 -17.07
C LYS A 69 6.38 11.73 -15.78
N GLY A 70 5.81 10.53 -15.77
CA GLY A 70 5.17 9.95 -14.60
C GLY A 70 6.11 9.07 -13.77
N SER A 71 5.62 8.56 -12.65
CA SER A 71 6.39 7.61 -11.84
C SER A 71 6.50 6.23 -12.51
N ARG A 72 7.52 5.46 -12.16
CA ARG A 72 7.64 4.04 -12.56
C ARG A 72 6.41 3.22 -12.21
N ARG A 73 5.78 3.50 -11.06
CA ARG A 73 4.53 2.87 -10.63
C ARG A 73 3.37 3.23 -11.55
N THR A 74 3.28 4.48 -12.00
CA THR A 74 2.25 4.93 -12.95
C THR A 74 2.41 4.23 -14.29
N ALA A 75 3.63 4.15 -14.82
CA ALA A 75 3.92 3.42 -16.05
C ALA A 75 3.50 1.94 -15.95
N GLN A 76 3.87 1.27 -14.85
CA GLN A 76 3.46 -0.11 -14.59
C GLN A 76 1.94 -0.28 -14.55
N ASN A 77 1.22 0.66 -13.93
CA ASN A 77 -0.25 0.62 -13.90
C ASN A 77 -0.85 0.80 -15.31
N TYR A 78 -0.29 1.69 -16.13
CA TYR A 78 -0.74 1.87 -17.50
C TYR A 78 -0.47 0.63 -18.36
N MET A 79 0.70 0.02 -18.22
CA MET A 79 1.05 -1.22 -18.91
C MET A 79 0.11 -2.36 -18.50
N ARG A 80 -0.14 -2.55 -17.19
CA ARG A 80 -1.10 -3.54 -16.71
C ARG A 80 -2.52 -3.30 -17.22
N LEU A 81 -2.93 -2.04 -17.28
CA LEU A 81 -4.22 -1.64 -17.86
C LEU A 81 -4.31 -2.04 -19.34
N ALA A 82 -3.25 -1.81 -20.09
CA ALA A 82 -3.16 -2.20 -21.50
C ALA A 82 -3.11 -3.71 -21.72
N GLU A 83 -2.50 -4.47 -20.81
CA GLU A 83 -2.44 -5.94 -20.88
C GLU A 83 -3.76 -6.61 -20.48
N SER A 84 -4.50 -6.01 -19.55
CA SER A 84 -5.73 -6.60 -18.99
C SER A 84 -7.00 -6.28 -19.77
N VAL A 85 -6.99 -5.24 -20.60
CA VAL A 85 -8.18 -4.77 -21.32
C VAL A 85 -7.94 -4.79 -22.82
N ALA A 86 -8.73 -5.58 -23.52
CA ALA A 86 -8.63 -5.74 -24.96
C ALA A 86 -9.32 -4.59 -25.71
N ASP A 87 -10.44 -4.08 -25.19
CA ASP A 87 -11.21 -3.01 -25.79
C ASP A 87 -11.52 -1.89 -24.78
N VAL A 88 -11.25 -0.65 -25.18
CA VAL A 88 -11.54 0.54 -24.38
C VAL A 88 -13.05 0.77 -24.15
N SER A 89 -13.91 0.17 -24.98
CA SER A 89 -15.36 0.16 -24.78
C SER A 89 -15.75 -0.46 -23.43
N GLU A 90 -14.92 -1.35 -22.88
CA GLU A 90 -15.13 -1.96 -21.56
C GLU A 90 -15.12 -0.95 -20.41
N PHE A 91 -14.54 0.24 -20.60
CA PHE A 91 -14.56 1.32 -19.61
C PHE A 91 -15.83 2.16 -19.66
N GLN A 92 -16.67 2.01 -20.68
CA GLN A 92 -17.85 2.84 -20.84
C GLN A 92 -18.87 2.54 -19.74
N GLY A 93 -19.25 3.58 -18.99
CA GLY A 93 -20.20 3.45 -17.88
C GLY A 93 -19.61 2.93 -16.57
N LEU A 94 -18.33 2.56 -16.52
CA LEU A 94 -17.67 2.16 -15.27
C LEU A 94 -17.32 3.38 -14.42
N SER A 95 -17.50 3.24 -13.10
CA SER A 95 -16.95 4.16 -12.11
C SER A 95 -15.46 3.90 -11.91
N LEU A 96 -14.73 4.92 -11.43
CA LEU A 96 -13.29 4.83 -11.14
C LEU A 96 -12.97 3.65 -10.20
N ARG A 97 -13.83 3.39 -9.21
CA ARG A 97 -13.69 2.27 -8.28
C ARG A 97 -13.79 0.92 -9.00
N GLN A 98 -14.75 0.76 -9.91
CA GLN A 98 -14.91 -0.47 -10.69
C GLN A 98 -13.74 -0.71 -11.63
N VAL A 99 -13.21 0.36 -12.24
CA VAL A 99 -12.05 0.25 -13.13
C VAL A 99 -10.82 -0.22 -12.37
N TYR A 100 -10.50 0.41 -11.26
CA TYR A 100 -9.37 -0.02 -10.44
C TYR A 100 -9.56 -1.41 -9.82
N LEU A 101 -10.79 -1.79 -9.43
CA LEU A 101 -11.10 -3.15 -8.98
C LEU A 101 -10.75 -4.18 -10.08
N ARG A 102 -11.17 -3.93 -11.33
CA ARG A 102 -10.81 -4.78 -12.47
C ARG A 102 -9.31 -4.86 -12.70
N LEU A 103 -8.59 -3.77 -12.46
CA LEU A 103 -7.13 -3.71 -12.61
C LEU A 103 -6.36 -4.37 -11.47
N GLY A 104 -7.05 -4.91 -10.45
CA GLY A 104 -6.41 -5.39 -9.23
C GLY A 104 -5.63 -4.29 -8.50
N ILE A 105 -5.91 -3.01 -8.80
CA ILE A 105 -5.33 -1.87 -8.10
C ILE A 105 -6.18 -1.69 -6.85
N ALA A 106 -5.62 -2.02 -5.68
CA ALA A 106 -6.29 -1.85 -4.40
C ALA A 106 -6.82 -0.40 -4.28
N THR A 107 -8.14 -0.23 -4.39
CA THR A 107 -8.85 1.04 -4.20
C THR A 107 -9.24 1.24 -2.76
N GLU A 108 -8.43 0.80 -1.81
CA GLU A 108 -8.72 1.22 -0.45
C GLU A 108 -8.82 2.75 -0.46
N PRO A 109 -9.95 3.30 0.06
CA PRO A 109 -10.06 4.74 0.14
C PRO A 109 -8.81 5.21 0.88
N LYS A 110 -8.03 6.07 0.24
CA LYS A 110 -6.86 6.69 0.88
C LYS A 110 -7.41 7.70 1.87
N SER A 111 -7.99 7.21 2.96
CA SER A 111 -8.17 7.99 4.16
C SER A 111 -6.77 8.22 4.71
N ARG A 112 -6.18 9.36 4.35
CA ARG A 112 -5.23 10.06 5.23
C ARG A 112 -6.04 10.63 6.41
N THR A 113 -6.73 9.77 7.14
CA THR A 113 -6.89 9.98 8.57
C THR A 113 -5.62 9.46 9.19
N ASP A 114 -5.10 10.16 10.19
CA ASP A 114 -3.93 9.76 10.98
C ASP A 114 -3.76 8.25 10.96
N SER A 115 -2.70 7.77 10.32
CA SER A 115 -2.23 6.42 10.59
C SER A 115 -2.12 6.35 12.12
N PRO A 116 -2.91 5.51 12.81
CA PRO A 116 -2.88 5.48 14.27
C PRO A 116 -1.42 5.30 14.64
N HIS A 117 -0.97 6.05 15.65
CA HIS A 117 0.37 5.84 16.20
C HIS A 117 0.40 4.41 16.73
N VAL A 118 0.78 3.46 15.87
CA VAL A 118 1.03 2.09 16.26
C VAL A 118 2.34 2.18 17.02
N GLU A 119 2.25 2.12 18.35
CA GLU A 119 3.42 2.00 19.19
C GLU A 119 4.29 0.89 18.62
N LYS A 120 5.55 1.23 18.33
CA LYS A 120 6.48 0.26 17.74
C LYS A 120 6.55 -0.92 18.71
N LEU A 121 6.17 -2.10 18.22
CA LEU A 121 6.23 -3.33 19.00
C LEU A 121 7.58 -3.42 19.72
N PRO A 122 7.59 -3.69 21.03
CA PRO A 122 8.82 -3.84 21.79
C PRO A 122 9.80 -4.79 21.10
N ALA A 123 11.10 -4.50 21.23
CA ALA A 123 12.14 -5.22 20.49
C ALA A 123 12.08 -6.74 20.68
N HIS A 124 11.70 -7.21 21.87
CA HIS A 124 11.55 -8.63 22.16
C HIS A 124 10.42 -9.30 21.35
N ILE A 125 9.28 -8.62 21.13
CA ILE A 125 8.18 -9.17 20.32
C ILE A 125 8.60 -9.28 18.85
N ARG A 126 9.29 -8.26 18.33
CA ARG A 126 9.78 -8.27 16.96
C ARG A 126 10.83 -9.36 16.71
N LEU A 127 11.74 -9.55 17.67
CA LEU A 127 12.76 -10.59 17.61
C LEU A 127 12.16 -12.00 17.73
N ALA A 128 11.17 -12.18 18.60
CA ALA A 128 10.46 -13.45 18.77
C ALA A 128 9.66 -13.82 17.50
N ASN A 129 8.92 -12.87 16.90
CA ASN A 129 8.20 -13.12 15.65
C ASN A 129 9.15 -13.47 14.51
N ARG A 130 10.28 -12.76 14.39
CA ARG A 130 11.30 -13.07 13.39
C ARG A 130 11.90 -14.46 13.57
N LEU A 131 12.09 -14.91 14.81
CA LEU A 131 12.55 -16.27 15.12
C LEU A 131 11.50 -17.33 14.74
N LEU A 132 10.21 -17.06 14.99
CA LEU A 132 9.13 -17.96 14.61
C LEU A 132 8.98 -18.07 13.08
N GLU A 133 9.14 -16.95 12.36
CA GLU A 133 9.13 -16.93 10.89
C GLU A 133 10.30 -17.71 10.29
N THR A 134 11.52 -17.56 10.84
CA THR A 134 12.69 -18.30 10.34
C THR A 134 12.57 -19.80 10.60
N LEU A 135 12.02 -20.21 11.74
CA LEU A 135 11.70 -21.60 12.05
C LEU A 135 10.65 -22.18 11.10
N ASN A 136 9.54 -21.47 10.87
CA ASN A 136 8.47 -21.89 9.97
C ASN A 136 8.88 -21.96 8.49
N THR A 137 9.85 -21.13 8.09
CA THR A 137 10.36 -21.13 6.71
C THR A 137 11.27 -22.34 6.46
N HIS A 138 12.06 -22.75 7.46
CA HIS A 138 12.96 -23.89 7.34
C HIS A 138 12.21 -25.24 7.31
N ASP A 139 11.08 -25.37 8.01
CA ASP A 139 10.21 -26.56 7.92
C ASP A 139 9.71 -26.84 6.48
N LYS A 140 9.77 -25.84 5.60
CA LYS A 140 9.35 -25.94 4.19
C LYS A 140 10.50 -26.16 3.21
N THR A 141 11.77 -26.04 3.63
CA THR A 141 12.96 -26.15 2.77
C THR A 141 13.98 -27.13 3.37
N PRO A 142 14.06 -28.38 2.89
CA PRO A 142 14.81 -29.44 3.58
C PRO A 142 16.33 -29.50 3.27
N GLN A 143 16.95 -28.42 2.77
CA GLN A 143 18.32 -28.50 2.19
C GLN A 143 19.46 -27.83 2.98
N ALA A 144 19.24 -27.27 4.18
CA ALA A 144 20.35 -26.72 4.97
C ALA A 144 20.81 -27.69 6.08
N SER A 145 22.13 -27.78 6.30
CA SER A 145 22.71 -28.55 7.41
C SER A 145 22.15 -28.04 8.75
N PRO A 146 21.58 -28.91 9.60
CA PRO A 146 20.91 -28.52 10.84
C PRO A 146 21.85 -27.85 11.86
N GLU A 147 23.17 -28.06 11.74
CA GLU A 147 24.18 -27.52 12.65
C GLU A 147 24.50 -26.05 12.36
N LEU A 148 24.58 -25.67 11.08
CA LEU A 148 24.78 -24.27 10.67
C LEU A 148 23.53 -23.43 11.01
N PHE A 149 22.34 -23.99 10.80
CA PHE A 149 21.08 -23.35 11.16
C PHE A 149 20.96 -23.11 12.68
N ARG A 150 21.34 -24.10 13.50
CA ARG A 150 21.38 -23.95 14.97
C ARG A 150 22.38 -22.89 15.43
N GLN A 151 23.52 -22.75 14.74
CA GLN A 151 24.50 -21.70 15.05
C GLN A 151 23.97 -20.29 14.72
N ASP A 152 23.27 -20.13 13.60
CA ASP A 152 22.75 -18.82 13.16
C ASP A 152 21.61 -18.31 14.07
N LEU A 153 20.76 -19.22 14.55
CA LEU A 153 19.70 -18.89 15.52
C LEU A 153 20.21 -18.60 16.94
N ARG A 154 21.44 -19.02 17.27
CA ARG A 154 22.04 -18.83 18.61
C ARG A 154 22.19 -17.36 18.96
N ALA A 155 22.65 -16.54 18.00
CA ALA A 155 22.83 -15.11 18.21
C ALA A 155 21.49 -14.37 18.45
N LEU A 156 20.42 -14.81 17.79
CA LEU A 156 19.06 -14.29 18.00
C LEU A 156 18.49 -14.71 19.36
N TYR A 157 18.68 -15.97 19.73
CA TYR A 157 18.27 -16.50 21.03
C TYR A 157 19.01 -15.83 22.19
N ASP A 158 20.32 -15.65 22.11
CA ASP A 158 21.11 -14.99 23.16
C ASP A 158 20.69 -13.53 23.36
N ARG A 159 20.28 -12.85 22.28
CA ARG A 159 19.79 -11.47 22.34
C ARG A 159 18.40 -11.38 22.97
N LEU A 160 17.53 -12.36 22.73
CA LEU A 160 16.24 -12.50 23.41
C LEU A 160 16.43 -12.84 24.89
N ARG A 161 17.32 -13.79 25.20
CA ARG A 161 17.62 -14.23 26.57
C ARG A 161 18.04 -13.08 27.48
N ARG A 162 18.91 -12.19 27.01
CA ARG A 162 19.34 -10.99 27.76
C ARG A 162 18.22 -9.99 28.08
N LEU A 163 17.08 -10.06 27.37
CA LEU A 163 15.94 -9.19 27.62
C LEU A 163 14.96 -9.76 28.65
N PHE A 164 15.07 -11.06 28.97
CA PHE A 164 14.15 -11.78 29.86
C PHE A 164 14.82 -12.40 31.09
N GLU A 165 16.14 -12.60 31.08
CA GLU A 165 16.89 -13.01 32.26
C GLU A 165 17.39 -11.76 33.01
N PRO A 166 17.00 -11.56 34.28
CA PRO A 166 17.58 -10.52 35.11
C PRO A 166 19.07 -10.83 35.32
N SER A 167 19.92 -9.80 35.24
CA SER A 167 21.32 -9.95 35.59
C SER A 167 21.42 -10.43 37.05
N PRO A 168 22.33 -11.35 37.41
CA PRO A 168 22.49 -11.82 38.79
C PRO A 168 22.85 -10.71 39.80
N SER A 169 23.07 -9.49 39.33
CA SER A 169 23.53 -8.35 40.12
C SER A 169 22.43 -7.47 40.72
N GLU A 170 21.13 -7.74 40.49
CA GLU A 170 20.02 -7.00 41.13
C GLU A 170 19.39 -7.72 42.34
N ASN A 171 19.91 -8.88 42.76
CA ASN A 171 19.41 -9.62 43.93
C ASN A 171 20.21 -9.38 45.22
N LEU A 172 20.94 -8.26 45.33
CA LEU A 172 21.60 -7.82 46.55
C LEU A 172 21.39 -6.33 46.77
N ASN A 173 20.16 -5.91 47.05
CA ASN A 173 19.91 -4.74 47.90
C ASN A 173 18.43 -4.63 48.28
N GLY A 174 18.15 -4.63 49.59
CA GLY A 174 16.96 -3.96 50.11
C GLY A 174 15.91 -4.80 50.84
N SER A 175 16.23 -5.96 51.41
CA SER A 175 15.42 -6.48 52.53
C SER A 175 15.83 -5.76 53.81
N SER A 176 15.18 -4.62 54.11
CA SER A 176 15.16 -4.02 55.45
C SER A 176 13.94 -3.12 55.65
N LEU A 177 12.92 -3.76 56.25
CA LEU A 177 12.13 -3.30 57.40
C LEU A 177 11.30 -2.01 57.28
N SER A 178 9.97 -2.20 57.25
CA SER A 178 9.06 -1.49 58.16
C SER A 178 7.73 -2.23 58.28
N LYS A 179 7.65 -3.19 59.22
CA LYS A 179 6.41 -3.50 59.94
C LYS A 179 6.54 -2.83 61.31
N LYS A 180 5.66 -1.87 61.60
CA LYS A 180 5.58 -1.18 62.88
C LYS A 180 4.23 -1.51 63.51
N ASN A 181 4.29 -2.03 64.74
CA ASN A 181 3.27 -2.03 65.80
C ASN A 181 2.04 -2.93 65.61
N GLN A 182 1.46 -3.56 66.63
CA GLN A 182 1.77 -3.91 68.04
C GLN A 182 0.55 -4.74 68.49
N PRO A 183 0.50 -5.25 69.72
CA PRO A 183 -0.57 -4.72 70.57
C PRO A 183 -0.05 -3.93 71.76
#